data_AF-A0A1B8U6P6-F1
#
_entry.id   AF-A0A1B8U6P6-F1
#
_cell.length_a   1.000
_cell.length_b   1.000
_cell.length_c   1.000
_cell.angle_alpha   90.00
_cell.angle_beta   90.00
_cell.angle_gamma   90.00
#
_symmetry.space_group_name_H-M   'P 1'
#
loop_
_entity.id
_entity.type
_entity.pdbx_description
1 polymer ?
#
loop_
_entity_poly.entity_id
_entity_poly.type
_entity_poly.pdbx_seq_one_letter_code
_entity_poly.pdbx_strand_id
1 'polypeptide(L)'
;MKKLQILLFFNIIISIISCDNSNNNQKPIFYTVGDSTVKNGKGDGYGGLWGWGDFLEQFLDTTKVSIENHALGGTSSRTYQALGLWDNVYNKLKKGDYVLIQFGHNDNSAVNDTIRARGTIKGIGNETEEIDNLITGVHEIVHTYGWYIEKIVKDAKSKGAIPVIMSPIPRNVWKNGKIPRNNTSYGLWAKQIADRNDVTFINLNDKMSTELESFGESKVTGTYFYKRDHTHTSAKGAAMASQIIVNELKKLNNSINKYFLDDVDISLPKKQNIFLIGDSTMANNGNENAVGWGVPFPEFCDTMQVNVINKARGGRSTRTFIYEGLWNNAKKDFKEGDIVFIQFGHNDAGNIDKTKFRGSLQGIGNETLQVQRDSIVETVHTFGWYLTKMIQDTKKSGALPVVLSLTPRNEWPNGTVEQRKETYVKWAKEVAEKEKTIYIDVSDSVAKKYQELGKEKVKDFFPKDHTHTGLNGATFTAKTIAEILKKSKEIGLRGVIYLD
;
A
#
# COMPACT_ATOMS: atom_id res chain seq x y z
N MET A 1 87.97 -36.96 37.06
CA MET A 1 87.01 -36.30 37.98
C MET A 1 85.67 -36.14 37.28
N LYS A 2 84.65 -36.85 37.78
CA LYS A 2 83.27 -36.84 37.29
C LYS A 2 82.55 -35.54 37.74
N LYS A 3 81.78 -34.92 36.85
CA LYS A 3 80.58 -34.10 37.14
C LYS A 3 79.49 -34.62 36.18
N LEU A 4 78.64 -35.56 36.59
CA LEU A 4 77.34 -35.37 37.27
C LEU A 4 76.45 -34.35 36.51
N GLN A 5 75.69 -34.83 35.52
CA GLN A 5 74.27 -35.22 35.58
C GLN A 5 73.33 -34.08 35.99
N ILE A 6 72.44 -33.69 35.08
CA ILE A 6 70.98 -33.55 35.24
C ILE A 6 70.44 -33.30 33.83
N LEU A 7 69.62 -34.21 33.29
CA LEU A 7 68.61 -33.84 32.32
C LEU A 7 67.38 -34.72 32.56
N LEU A 8 66.26 -34.05 32.83
CA LEU A 8 64.97 -34.62 33.17
C LEU A 8 64.39 -35.43 32.01
N PHE A 9 63.84 -36.61 32.33
CA PHE A 9 62.89 -37.30 31.46
C PHE A 9 61.52 -36.62 31.55
N PHE A 10 61.05 -36.03 30.45
CA PHE A 10 59.65 -35.65 30.28
C PHE A 10 58.95 -36.73 29.43
N ASN A 11 58.02 -37.44 30.05
CA ASN A 11 57.06 -38.31 29.35
C ASN A 11 56.07 -37.43 28.59
N ILE A 12 56.07 -37.54 27.25
CA ILE A 12 55.04 -36.95 26.39
C ILE A 12 53.92 -37.98 26.25
N ILE A 13 52.84 -37.80 27.02
CA ILE A 13 51.54 -38.43 26.75
C ILE A 13 50.82 -37.49 25.77
N ILE A 14 50.77 -37.89 24.49
CA ILE A 14 49.91 -37.24 23.49
C ILE A 14 48.47 -37.67 23.80
N SER A 15 47.77 -36.83 24.55
CA SER A 15 46.32 -36.93 24.67
C SER A 15 45.72 -36.35 23.38
N ILE A 16 45.07 -37.21 22.60
CA ILE A 16 44.21 -36.81 21.48
C ILE A 16 43.03 -36.07 22.10
N ILE A 17 43.12 -34.74 22.15
CA ILE A 17 41.96 -33.88 22.38
C ILE A 17 41.15 -33.98 21.10
N SER A 18 40.07 -34.77 21.16
CA SER A 18 38.96 -34.60 20.22
C SER A 18 38.48 -33.17 20.40
N CYS A 19 38.78 -32.31 19.43
CA CYS A 19 38.14 -31.01 19.37
C CYS A 19 36.64 -31.25 19.24
N ASP A 20 35.93 -30.91 20.31
CA ASP A 20 34.49 -30.79 20.32
C ASP A 20 34.04 -30.03 19.07
N ASN A 21 33.15 -30.68 18.31
CA ASN A 21 32.30 -29.99 17.36
C ASN A 21 31.58 -28.88 18.11
N SER A 22 32.06 -27.65 17.95
CA SER A 22 31.23 -26.48 18.21
C SER A 22 30.01 -26.61 17.30
N ASN A 23 28.92 -27.12 17.88
CA ASN A 23 27.59 -26.96 17.34
C ASN A 23 27.34 -25.46 17.26
N ASN A 24 27.78 -24.83 16.17
CA ASN A 24 27.35 -23.51 15.78
C ASN A 24 25.84 -23.65 15.59
N ASN A 25 25.09 -23.29 16.63
CA ASN A 25 23.65 -23.42 16.74
C ASN A 25 23.00 -22.38 15.81
N GLN A 26 23.22 -22.56 14.51
CA GLN A 26 22.75 -21.66 13.47
C GLN A 26 21.25 -21.89 13.30
N LYS A 27 20.47 -20.84 13.55
CA LYS A 27 19.03 -20.81 13.38
C LYS A 27 18.68 -21.26 11.94
N PRO A 28 17.80 -22.25 11.76
CA PRO A 28 17.27 -22.57 10.45
C PRO A 28 16.57 -21.37 9.83
N ILE A 29 16.63 -21.29 8.50
CA ILE A 29 16.03 -20.20 7.74
C ILE A 29 14.83 -20.73 6.96
N PHE A 30 13.71 -20.01 7.03
CA PHE A 30 12.56 -20.18 6.16
C PHE A 30 12.73 -19.31 4.92
N TYR A 31 13.11 -19.91 3.80
CA TYR A 31 13.16 -19.22 2.51
C TYR A 31 11.80 -19.32 1.84
N THR A 32 11.24 -18.19 1.37
CA THR A 32 10.07 -18.18 0.49
C THR A 32 10.49 -17.83 -0.93
N VAL A 33 10.11 -18.66 -1.90
CA VAL A 33 10.38 -18.45 -3.33
C VAL A 33 9.07 -18.51 -4.11
N GLY A 34 8.91 -17.59 -5.05
CA GLY A 34 7.64 -17.44 -5.78
C GLY A 34 7.50 -16.13 -6.53
N ASP A 35 6.24 -15.82 -6.85
CA ASP A 35 5.84 -14.66 -7.64
C ASP A 35 5.30 -13.48 -6.80
N SER A 36 4.55 -12.58 -7.43
CA SER A 36 4.00 -11.35 -6.80
C SER A 36 2.98 -11.62 -5.70
N THR A 37 2.43 -12.83 -5.61
CA THR A 37 1.53 -13.24 -4.53
C THR A 37 2.29 -13.76 -3.31
N VAL A 38 3.59 -14.00 -3.44
CA VAL A 38 4.51 -14.33 -2.33
C VAL A 38 5.28 -13.08 -1.88
N LYS A 39 5.76 -12.25 -2.81
CA LYS A 39 6.31 -10.91 -2.56
C LYS A 39 5.92 -9.92 -3.64
N ASN A 40 5.12 -8.93 -3.29
CA ASN A 40 4.73 -7.88 -4.24
C ASN A 40 5.74 -6.73 -4.23
N GLY A 41 6.19 -6.27 -5.41
CA GLY A 41 7.11 -5.15 -5.50
C GLY A 41 8.37 -5.35 -4.65
N LYS A 42 8.58 -4.44 -3.69
CA LYS A 42 9.69 -4.51 -2.73
C LYS A 42 9.32 -5.15 -1.39
N GLY A 43 8.09 -5.64 -1.24
CA GLY A 43 7.53 -6.05 0.06
C GLY A 43 7.16 -4.87 0.96
N ASP A 44 6.93 -3.69 0.36
CA ASP A 44 6.61 -2.43 1.07
C ASP A 44 5.11 -2.07 1.00
N GLY A 45 4.29 -2.95 0.40
CA GLY A 45 2.86 -2.72 0.24
C GLY A 45 2.50 -1.67 -0.79
N TYR A 46 3.42 -1.26 -1.67
CA TYR A 46 3.11 -0.26 -2.69
C TYR A 46 1.85 -0.60 -3.49
N GLY A 47 0.92 0.34 -3.58
CA GLY A 47 -0.36 0.09 -4.24
C GLY A 47 -1.33 -0.76 -3.43
N GLY A 48 -1.01 -1.04 -2.17
CA GLY A 48 -1.82 -1.84 -1.24
C GLY A 48 -1.69 -3.34 -1.47
N LEU A 49 -0.82 -3.73 -2.40
CA LEU A 49 -0.65 -5.11 -2.82
C LEU A 49 0.43 -5.77 -1.96
N TRP A 50 0.10 -6.93 -1.40
CA TRP A 50 0.99 -7.67 -0.51
C TRP A 50 1.08 -9.12 -0.94
N GLY A 51 2.27 -9.71 -0.74
CA GLY A 51 2.45 -11.15 -0.83
C GLY A 51 2.40 -11.80 0.54
N TRP A 52 1.97 -13.07 0.61
CA TRP A 52 1.86 -13.77 1.90
C TRP A 52 3.22 -13.99 2.59
N GLY A 53 4.33 -13.99 1.83
CA GLY A 53 5.67 -14.15 2.41
C GLY A 53 6.00 -13.01 3.38
N ASP A 54 5.44 -11.81 3.18
CA ASP A 54 5.69 -10.62 4.00
C ASP A 54 5.03 -10.69 5.39
N PHE A 55 4.07 -11.60 5.59
CA PHE A 55 3.37 -11.79 6.88
C PHE A 55 3.82 -13.04 7.63
N LEU A 56 4.60 -13.93 7.00
CA LEU A 56 4.95 -15.21 7.59
C LEU A 56 5.79 -15.07 8.87
N GLU A 57 6.65 -14.04 8.96
CA GLU A 57 7.50 -13.78 10.13
C GLU A 57 6.70 -13.66 11.43
N GLN A 58 5.51 -13.06 11.37
CA GLN A 58 4.67 -12.81 12.56
C GLN A 58 4.23 -14.10 13.25
N PHE A 59 4.24 -15.22 12.52
CA PHE A 59 3.86 -16.54 13.04
C PHE A 59 5.05 -17.33 13.61
N LEU A 60 6.28 -16.83 13.46
CA LEU A 60 7.50 -17.55 13.78
C LEU A 60 8.15 -17.02 15.06
N ASP A 61 8.69 -17.93 15.86
CA ASP A 61 9.59 -17.61 16.96
C ASP A 61 10.97 -17.24 16.39
N THR A 62 11.17 -15.94 16.14
CA THR A 62 12.40 -15.40 15.55
C THR A 62 13.63 -15.54 16.47
N THR A 63 13.45 -15.97 17.72
CA THR A 63 14.56 -16.38 18.58
C THR A 63 15.14 -17.74 18.16
N LYS A 64 14.36 -18.58 17.45
CA LYS A 64 14.74 -19.93 17.02
C LYS A 64 15.00 -20.07 15.52
N VAL A 65 14.37 -19.24 14.70
CA VAL A 65 14.47 -19.29 13.23
C VAL A 65 14.64 -17.89 12.64
N SER A 66 15.09 -17.83 11.40
CA SER A 66 15.03 -16.62 10.58
C SER A 66 14.14 -16.86 9.36
N ILE A 67 13.75 -15.79 8.68
CA ILE A 67 12.97 -15.84 7.44
C ILE A 67 13.65 -14.97 6.38
N GLU A 68 13.65 -15.43 5.13
CA GLU A 68 14.10 -14.66 3.99
C GLU A 68 13.10 -14.77 2.82
N ASN A 69 12.45 -13.65 2.48
CA ASN A 69 11.52 -13.60 1.35
C ASN A 69 12.23 -13.28 0.02
N HIS A 70 12.58 -14.34 -0.71
CA HIS A 70 13.28 -14.29 -2.00
C HIS A 70 12.37 -14.35 -3.21
N ALA A 71 11.05 -14.34 -3.02
CA ALA A 71 10.12 -14.23 -4.15
C ALA A 71 10.31 -12.91 -4.91
N LEU A 72 9.96 -12.91 -6.20
CA LEU A 72 10.02 -11.72 -7.04
C LEU A 72 8.77 -11.59 -7.90
N GLY A 73 8.09 -10.45 -7.75
CA GLY A 73 6.91 -10.12 -8.53
C GLY A 73 7.15 -10.22 -10.05
N GLY A 74 6.16 -10.78 -10.74
CA GLY A 74 6.20 -10.92 -12.20
C GLY A 74 6.93 -12.16 -12.72
N THR A 75 7.63 -12.92 -11.88
CA THR A 75 8.36 -14.13 -12.31
C THR A 75 7.46 -15.37 -12.38
N SER A 76 7.76 -16.28 -13.31
CA SER A 76 7.31 -17.68 -13.33
C SER A 76 8.39 -18.60 -12.74
N SER A 77 8.12 -19.90 -12.58
CA SER A 77 9.13 -20.85 -12.09
C SER A 77 10.37 -20.90 -13.00
N ARG A 78 10.18 -20.61 -14.30
CA ARG A 78 11.23 -20.48 -15.30
C ARG A 78 12.01 -19.19 -15.18
N THR A 79 11.35 -18.03 -15.30
CA THR A 79 12.07 -16.76 -15.34
C THR A 79 12.77 -16.48 -14.01
N TYR A 80 12.23 -17.00 -12.90
CA TYR A 80 12.90 -16.94 -11.60
C TYR A 80 14.29 -17.60 -11.62
N GLN A 81 14.40 -18.77 -12.27
CA GLN A 81 15.66 -19.48 -12.43
C GLN A 81 16.55 -18.86 -13.52
N ALA A 82 15.97 -18.43 -14.65
CA ALA A 82 16.72 -17.77 -15.71
C ALA A 82 17.40 -16.46 -15.25
N LEU A 83 16.81 -15.76 -14.27
CA LEU A 83 17.37 -14.56 -13.65
C LEU A 83 18.41 -14.87 -12.55
N GLY A 84 18.73 -16.14 -12.29
CA GLY A 84 19.66 -16.55 -11.22
C GLY A 84 19.12 -16.34 -9.80
N LEU A 85 17.82 -16.07 -9.63
CA LEU A 85 17.24 -15.81 -8.32
C LEU A 85 17.23 -17.07 -7.44
N TRP A 86 17.00 -18.24 -8.05
CA TRP A 86 17.13 -19.51 -7.34
C TRP A 86 18.56 -19.78 -6.90
N ASP A 87 19.55 -19.49 -7.75
CA ASP A 87 20.96 -19.74 -7.42
C ASP A 87 21.40 -18.94 -6.19
N ASN A 88 20.88 -17.71 -6.02
CA ASN A 88 21.11 -16.89 -4.83
C ASN A 88 20.60 -17.53 -3.53
N VAL A 89 19.51 -18.29 -3.59
CA VAL A 89 18.95 -19.05 -2.45
C VAL A 89 19.75 -20.34 -2.28
N TYR A 90 19.87 -21.13 -3.34
CA TYR A 90 20.56 -22.42 -3.34
C TYR A 90 21.98 -22.35 -2.76
N ASN A 91 22.74 -21.31 -3.10
CA ASN A 91 24.10 -21.11 -2.62
C ASN A 91 24.19 -20.82 -1.11
N LYS A 92 23.09 -20.41 -0.47
CA LYS A 92 23.00 -20.13 0.97
C LYS A 92 22.38 -21.26 1.79
N LEU A 93 21.69 -22.20 1.14
CA LEU A 93 20.96 -23.28 1.82
C LEU A 93 21.87 -24.13 2.69
N LYS A 94 21.38 -24.42 3.89
CA LYS A 94 22.00 -25.30 4.88
C LYS A 94 21.05 -26.41 5.28
N LYS A 95 21.62 -27.46 5.84
CA LYS A 95 20.85 -28.59 6.39
C LYS A 95 19.88 -28.09 7.45
N GLY A 96 18.61 -28.42 7.30
CA GLY A 96 17.54 -28.03 8.22
C GLY A 96 16.80 -26.74 7.86
N ASP A 97 17.26 -25.99 6.85
CA ASP A 97 16.50 -24.85 6.30
C ASP A 97 15.20 -25.33 5.63
N TYR A 98 14.20 -24.45 5.55
CA TYR A 98 12.94 -24.71 4.86
C TYR A 98 12.85 -23.89 3.58
N VAL A 99 12.34 -24.48 2.50
CA VAL A 99 12.10 -23.78 1.23
C VAL A 99 10.63 -23.88 0.88
N LEU A 100 9.90 -22.80 1.10
CA LEU A 100 8.47 -22.66 0.78
C LEU A 100 8.32 -22.17 -0.67
N ILE A 101 7.78 -23.03 -1.54
CA ILE A 101 7.78 -22.85 -3.00
C ILE A 101 6.36 -22.64 -3.51
N GLN A 102 6.07 -21.47 -4.11
CA GLN A 102 4.78 -21.21 -4.74
C GLN A 102 4.92 -20.45 -6.08
N PHE A 103 4.60 -21.13 -7.18
CA PHE A 103 4.55 -20.57 -8.53
C PHE A 103 3.30 -21.07 -9.28
N GLY A 104 2.93 -20.39 -10.35
CA GLY A 104 1.86 -20.82 -11.27
C GLY A 104 1.08 -19.67 -11.92
N HIS A 105 0.98 -18.49 -11.28
CA HIS A 105 0.19 -17.38 -11.85
C HIS A 105 0.79 -16.85 -13.15
N ASN A 106 2.12 -16.76 -13.20
CA ASN A 106 2.85 -16.20 -14.33
C ASN A 106 3.28 -17.28 -15.32
N ASP A 107 3.41 -18.52 -14.86
CA ASP A 107 3.68 -19.70 -15.68
C ASP A 107 2.63 -19.95 -16.76
N ASN A 108 1.38 -19.53 -16.52
CA ASN A 108 0.28 -19.61 -17.49
C ASN A 108 0.35 -18.54 -18.61
N SER A 109 1.39 -17.70 -18.64
CA SER A 109 1.60 -16.74 -19.74
C SER A 109 2.05 -17.48 -21.01
N ALA A 110 2.12 -16.78 -22.15
CA ALA A 110 2.74 -17.36 -23.34
C ALA A 110 4.21 -17.67 -23.08
N VAL A 111 4.68 -18.81 -23.62
CA VAL A 111 6.08 -19.25 -23.53
C VAL A 111 7.02 -18.20 -24.14
N ASN A 112 6.61 -17.63 -25.27
CA ASN A 112 7.31 -16.56 -25.95
C ASN A 112 6.29 -15.53 -26.48
N ASP A 113 6.54 -14.24 -26.23
CA ASP A 113 5.77 -13.12 -26.76
C ASP A 113 6.59 -11.82 -26.63
N THR A 114 6.13 -10.71 -27.20
CA THR A 114 6.86 -9.43 -27.15
C THR A 114 6.59 -8.61 -25.89
N ILE A 115 5.82 -9.13 -24.93
CA ILE A 115 5.30 -8.34 -23.79
C ILE A 115 5.86 -8.83 -22.45
N ARG A 116 5.86 -10.15 -22.22
CA ARG A 116 6.28 -10.80 -20.98
C ARG A 116 7.21 -12.02 -21.17
N ALA A 117 7.01 -12.85 -22.21
CA ALA A 117 7.79 -14.05 -22.55
C ALA A 117 8.20 -14.91 -21.33
N ARG A 118 7.24 -15.23 -20.45
CA ARG A 118 7.51 -15.84 -19.13
C ARG A 118 6.81 -17.18 -18.89
N GLY A 119 6.03 -17.67 -19.85
CA GLY A 119 5.31 -18.93 -19.71
C GLY A 119 6.22 -20.13 -19.59
N THR A 120 5.66 -21.24 -19.09
CA THR A 120 6.28 -22.56 -19.10
C THR A 120 5.48 -23.52 -19.97
N ILE A 121 6.11 -24.61 -20.40
CA ILE A 121 5.37 -25.70 -21.03
C ILE A 121 4.47 -26.33 -19.97
N LYS A 122 3.21 -26.58 -20.34
CA LYS A 122 2.18 -27.08 -19.43
C LYS A 122 2.47 -28.53 -19.04
N GLY A 123 2.27 -28.87 -17.76
CA GLY A 123 2.41 -30.23 -17.26
C GLY A 123 3.67 -30.46 -16.43
N ILE A 124 3.95 -31.76 -16.21
CA ILE A 124 5.01 -32.25 -15.31
C ILE A 124 5.96 -33.26 -15.99
N GLY A 125 5.93 -33.31 -17.32
CA GLY A 125 6.82 -34.16 -18.11
C GLY A 125 8.17 -33.50 -18.35
N ASN A 126 8.94 -34.06 -19.28
CA ASN A 126 10.29 -33.62 -19.62
C ASN A 126 10.35 -32.88 -20.96
N GLU A 127 9.20 -32.44 -21.48
CA GLU A 127 9.09 -31.73 -22.74
C GLU A 127 9.90 -30.43 -22.71
N THR A 128 10.48 -30.10 -23.86
CA THR A 128 11.28 -28.90 -24.07
C THR A 128 10.88 -28.18 -25.35
N GLU A 129 11.09 -26.88 -25.38
CA GLU A 129 10.87 -26.02 -26.55
C GLU A 129 12.05 -25.03 -26.64
N GLU A 130 12.69 -24.96 -27.80
CA GLU A 130 13.70 -23.95 -28.08
C GLU A 130 13.02 -22.67 -28.56
N ILE A 131 13.41 -21.54 -27.98
CA ILE A 131 12.91 -20.23 -28.41
C ILE A 131 14.04 -19.22 -28.50
N ASP A 132 13.88 -18.26 -29.41
CA ASP A 132 14.58 -16.98 -29.33
C ASP A 132 13.66 -16.02 -28.57
N ASN A 133 14.05 -15.63 -27.36
CA ASN A 133 13.21 -14.80 -26.51
C ASN A 133 12.95 -13.44 -27.17
N LEU A 134 11.69 -13.13 -27.45
CA LEU A 134 11.34 -11.92 -28.20
C LEU A 134 11.55 -10.61 -27.40
N ILE A 135 11.85 -10.69 -26.10
CA ILE A 135 12.12 -9.54 -25.23
C ILE A 135 13.63 -9.36 -25.04
N THR A 136 14.35 -10.44 -24.75
CA THR A 136 15.79 -10.35 -24.42
C THR A 136 16.69 -10.59 -25.64
N GLY A 137 16.17 -11.21 -26.70
CA GLY A 137 16.93 -11.66 -27.87
C GLY A 137 17.83 -12.87 -27.59
N VAL A 138 17.73 -13.49 -26.41
CA VAL A 138 18.54 -14.62 -26.01
C VAL A 138 17.87 -15.93 -26.41
N HIS A 139 18.63 -16.83 -27.03
CA HIS A 139 18.20 -18.19 -27.30
C HIS A 139 18.14 -19.01 -26.00
N GLU A 140 17.04 -19.74 -25.78
CA GLU A 140 16.83 -20.49 -24.54
C GLU A 140 16.01 -21.77 -24.76
N ILE A 141 16.28 -22.78 -23.93
CA ILE A 141 15.51 -24.03 -23.86
C ILE A 141 14.50 -23.89 -22.72
N VAL A 142 13.22 -23.92 -23.07
CA VAL A 142 12.09 -23.86 -22.16
C VAL A 142 11.72 -25.26 -21.75
N HIS A 143 11.55 -25.50 -20.44
CA HIS A 143 11.05 -26.77 -19.91
C HIS A 143 9.60 -26.67 -19.42
N THR A 144 9.05 -27.81 -19.00
CA THR A 144 7.75 -27.85 -18.30
C THR A 144 7.78 -27.16 -16.95
N TYR A 145 6.61 -26.73 -16.47
CA TYR A 145 6.43 -26.28 -15.09
C TYR A 145 6.99 -27.29 -14.09
N GLY A 146 6.69 -28.59 -14.27
CA GLY A 146 7.18 -29.63 -13.37
C GLY A 146 8.68 -29.75 -13.33
N TRP A 147 9.37 -29.64 -14.48
CA TRP A 147 10.83 -29.68 -14.53
C TRP A 147 11.46 -28.58 -13.65
N TYR A 148 10.96 -27.34 -13.78
CA TYR A 148 11.50 -26.21 -13.02
C TYR A 148 11.27 -26.34 -11.52
N ILE A 149 10.09 -26.78 -11.08
CA ILE A 149 9.80 -26.97 -9.66
C ILE A 149 10.58 -28.18 -9.09
N GLU A 150 10.67 -29.28 -9.84
CA GLU A 150 11.46 -30.45 -9.44
C GLU A 150 12.94 -30.12 -9.26
N LYS A 151 13.50 -29.25 -10.10
CA LYS A 151 14.89 -28.79 -9.93
C LYS A 151 15.08 -28.12 -8.57
N ILE A 152 14.22 -27.16 -8.20
CA ILE A 152 14.26 -26.47 -6.90
C ILE A 152 14.19 -27.49 -5.75
N VAL A 153 13.30 -28.47 -5.85
CA VAL A 153 13.12 -29.53 -4.83
C VAL A 153 14.37 -30.40 -4.69
N LYS A 154 14.93 -30.89 -5.81
CA LYS A 154 16.12 -31.74 -5.83
C LYS A 154 17.33 -30.98 -5.29
N ASP A 155 17.51 -29.74 -5.72
CA ASP A 155 18.57 -28.84 -5.26
C ASP A 155 18.48 -28.60 -3.75
N ALA A 156 17.27 -28.30 -3.23
CA ALA A 156 17.05 -28.10 -1.79
C ALA A 156 17.36 -29.36 -0.98
N LYS A 157 16.86 -30.53 -1.41
CA LYS A 157 17.15 -31.82 -0.77
C LYS A 157 18.66 -32.13 -0.79
N SER A 158 19.37 -31.81 -1.86
CA SER A 158 20.81 -32.03 -1.96
C SER A 158 21.62 -31.26 -0.90
N LYS A 159 21.09 -30.11 -0.43
CA LYS A 159 21.67 -29.29 0.65
C LYS A 159 21.17 -29.69 2.04
N GLY A 160 20.31 -30.70 2.13
CA GLY A 160 19.65 -31.12 3.37
C GLY A 160 18.57 -30.15 3.85
N ALA A 161 18.11 -29.25 2.99
CA ALA A 161 16.96 -28.38 3.25
C ALA A 161 15.64 -29.14 2.99
N ILE A 162 14.56 -28.61 3.55
CA ILE A 162 13.22 -29.21 3.58
C ILE A 162 12.30 -28.41 2.64
N PRO A 163 12.09 -28.85 1.39
CA PRO A 163 11.16 -28.18 0.49
C PRO A 163 9.70 -28.46 0.85
N VAL A 164 8.87 -27.43 0.70
CA VAL A 164 7.41 -27.48 0.83
C VAL A 164 6.80 -26.81 -0.40
N ILE A 165 5.94 -27.53 -1.11
CA ILE A 165 5.29 -27.03 -2.33
C ILE A 165 3.87 -26.55 -1.97
N MET A 166 3.48 -25.40 -2.51
CA MET A 166 2.13 -24.88 -2.40
C MET A 166 1.51 -24.68 -3.78
N SER A 167 0.20 -24.96 -3.89
CA SER A 167 -0.59 -24.46 -5.02
C SER A 167 -0.67 -22.92 -4.99
N PRO A 168 -0.81 -22.22 -6.13
CA PRO A 168 -1.04 -20.77 -6.15
C PRO A 168 -2.28 -20.35 -5.34
N ILE A 169 -2.26 -19.14 -4.75
CA ILE A 169 -3.47 -18.57 -4.14
C ILE A 169 -4.62 -18.44 -5.17
N PRO A 170 -5.90 -18.41 -4.75
CA PRO A 170 -6.99 -18.14 -5.67
C PRO A 170 -6.93 -16.74 -6.28
N ARG A 171 -7.57 -16.59 -7.43
CA ARG A 171 -7.94 -15.28 -7.97
C ARG A 171 -9.31 -14.88 -7.42
N ASN A 172 -9.56 -13.59 -7.27
CA ASN A 172 -10.87 -13.03 -6.92
C ASN A 172 -11.81 -13.07 -8.13
N VAL A 173 -12.17 -14.29 -8.55
CA VAL A 173 -13.08 -14.57 -9.64
C VAL A 173 -14.16 -15.50 -9.10
N TRP A 174 -15.41 -15.09 -9.22
CA TRP A 174 -16.55 -15.80 -8.67
C TRP A 174 -17.45 -16.34 -9.78
N LYS A 175 -17.93 -17.57 -9.60
CA LYS A 175 -18.93 -18.22 -10.45
C LYS A 175 -19.95 -18.86 -9.52
N ASN A 176 -21.19 -18.38 -9.56
CA ASN A 176 -22.29 -18.89 -8.74
C ASN A 176 -21.94 -18.94 -7.24
N GLY A 177 -21.31 -17.87 -6.71
CA GLY A 177 -20.90 -17.79 -5.31
C GLY A 177 -19.70 -18.66 -4.93
N LYS A 178 -19.00 -19.25 -5.92
CA LYS A 178 -17.82 -20.11 -5.72
C LYS A 178 -16.61 -19.58 -6.46
N ILE A 179 -15.42 -19.80 -5.89
CA ILE A 179 -14.15 -19.46 -6.51
C ILE A 179 -13.65 -20.69 -7.29
N PRO A 180 -13.36 -20.58 -8.60
CA PRO A 180 -12.80 -21.70 -9.34
C PRO A 180 -11.48 -22.20 -8.76
N ARG A 181 -11.40 -23.50 -8.45
CA ARG A 181 -10.19 -24.13 -7.93
C ARG A 181 -9.15 -24.34 -9.02
N ASN A 182 -7.88 -24.22 -8.67
CA ASN A 182 -6.75 -24.55 -9.54
C ASN A 182 -6.39 -26.05 -9.45
N ASN A 183 -7.39 -26.94 -9.52
CA ASN A 183 -7.23 -28.38 -9.29
C ASN A 183 -7.12 -29.21 -10.58
N THR A 184 -7.01 -28.55 -11.73
CA THR A 184 -6.83 -29.19 -13.05
C THR A 184 -5.58 -28.69 -13.80
N SER A 185 -4.83 -27.74 -13.23
CA SER A 185 -3.62 -27.17 -13.84
C SER A 185 -2.50 -26.98 -12.80
N TYR A 186 -1.97 -25.78 -12.61
CA TYR A 186 -0.78 -25.53 -11.78
C TYR A 186 -0.91 -26.01 -10.33
N GLY A 187 -2.09 -25.91 -9.70
CA GLY A 187 -2.30 -26.45 -8.35
C GLY A 187 -2.31 -27.99 -8.33
N LEU A 188 -2.85 -28.63 -9.37
CA LEU A 188 -2.76 -30.09 -9.55
C LEU A 188 -1.32 -30.53 -9.81
N TRP A 189 -0.62 -29.87 -10.73
CA TRP A 189 0.77 -30.18 -11.06
C TRP A 189 1.68 -29.99 -9.85
N ALA A 190 1.52 -28.90 -9.09
CA ALA A 190 2.22 -28.68 -7.83
C ALA A 190 2.02 -29.86 -6.84
N LYS A 191 0.77 -30.34 -6.70
CA LYS A 191 0.48 -31.54 -5.90
C LYS A 191 1.20 -32.78 -6.42
N GLN A 192 1.09 -33.06 -7.72
CA GLN A 192 1.69 -34.24 -8.34
C GLN A 192 3.21 -34.25 -8.22
N ILE A 193 3.86 -33.09 -8.35
CA ILE A 193 5.30 -32.93 -8.14
C ILE A 193 5.65 -33.21 -6.68
N ALA A 194 4.85 -32.71 -5.74
CA ALA A 194 5.07 -32.97 -4.33
C ALA A 194 4.97 -34.46 -3.99
N ASP A 195 3.92 -35.13 -4.47
CA ASP A 195 3.71 -36.57 -4.31
C ASP A 195 4.87 -37.37 -4.92
N ARG A 196 5.29 -37.03 -6.15
CA ARG A 196 6.38 -37.71 -6.87
C ARG A 196 7.72 -37.58 -6.15
N ASN A 197 7.97 -36.45 -5.49
CA ASN A 197 9.23 -36.18 -4.83
C ASN A 197 9.20 -36.49 -3.34
N ASP A 198 8.09 -36.97 -2.78
CA ASP A 198 7.92 -37.19 -1.34
C ASP A 198 8.29 -35.92 -0.55
N VAL A 199 7.53 -34.84 -0.79
CA VAL A 199 7.65 -33.57 -0.07
C VAL A 199 6.27 -33.08 0.35
N THR A 200 6.25 -32.20 1.35
CA THR A 200 5.00 -31.64 1.85
C THR A 200 4.30 -30.81 0.75
N PHE A 201 3.01 -31.06 0.58
CA PHE A 201 2.13 -30.24 -0.25
C PHE A 201 1.10 -29.49 0.60
N ILE A 202 0.93 -28.20 0.34
CA ILE A 202 -0.14 -27.39 0.91
C ILE A 202 -1.05 -26.93 -0.23
N ASN A 203 -2.30 -27.38 -0.21
CA ASN A 203 -3.34 -26.92 -1.14
C ASN A 203 -3.89 -25.55 -0.72
N LEU A 204 -3.03 -24.53 -0.79
CA LEU A 204 -3.35 -23.16 -0.41
C LEU A 204 -4.51 -22.59 -1.25
N ASN A 205 -4.62 -22.98 -2.52
CA ASN A 205 -5.68 -22.55 -3.42
C ASN A 205 -7.05 -22.91 -2.86
N ASP A 206 -7.23 -24.19 -2.53
CA ASP A 206 -8.50 -24.72 -2.06
C ASP A 206 -8.87 -24.22 -0.67
N LYS A 207 -7.90 -24.18 0.24
CA LYS A 207 -8.12 -23.74 1.62
C LYS A 207 -8.49 -22.26 1.68
N MET A 208 -7.71 -21.41 1.01
CA MET A 208 -7.99 -19.98 0.97
C MET A 208 -9.31 -19.70 0.27
N SER A 209 -9.61 -20.40 -0.83
CA SER A 209 -10.89 -20.23 -1.50
C SER A 209 -12.08 -20.63 -0.62
N THR A 210 -11.96 -21.72 0.14
CA THR A 210 -13.03 -22.19 1.04
C THR A 210 -13.29 -21.17 2.15
N GLU A 211 -12.23 -20.58 2.71
CA GLU A 211 -12.36 -19.54 3.73
C GLU A 211 -13.00 -18.26 3.15
N LEU A 212 -12.55 -17.81 1.98
CA LEU A 212 -13.11 -16.65 1.29
C LEU A 212 -14.60 -16.85 0.92
N GLU A 213 -14.95 -18.03 0.43
CA GLU A 213 -16.35 -18.40 0.13
C GLU A 213 -17.26 -18.31 1.35
N SER A 214 -16.74 -18.59 2.55
CA SER A 214 -17.52 -18.46 3.79
C SER A 214 -17.94 -17.01 4.09
N PHE A 215 -17.21 -16.03 3.55
CA PHE A 215 -17.56 -14.61 3.66
C PHE A 215 -18.45 -14.11 2.52
N GLY A 216 -18.31 -14.71 1.34
CA GLY A 216 -18.99 -14.29 0.11
C GLY A 216 -18.32 -13.12 -0.60
N GLU A 217 -18.60 -12.99 -1.91
CA GLU A 217 -17.92 -12.06 -2.83
C GLU A 217 -17.93 -10.60 -2.36
N SER A 218 -19.05 -10.11 -1.83
CA SER A 218 -19.19 -8.71 -1.41
C SER A 218 -18.32 -8.34 -0.21
N LYS A 219 -18.01 -9.31 0.67
CA LYS A 219 -17.09 -9.13 1.81
C LYS A 219 -15.64 -9.40 1.45
N VAL A 220 -15.39 -10.14 0.36
CA VAL A 220 -14.04 -10.45 -0.12
C VAL A 220 -13.48 -9.33 -0.99
N THR A 221 -14.28 -8.86 -1.94
CA THR A 221 -13.90 -7.83 -2.91
C THR A 221 -13.87 -6.45 -2.26
N GLY A 222 -12.69 -5.84 -2.23
CA GLY A 222 -12.40 -4.59 -1.52
C GLY A 222 -11.92 -4.78 -0.07
N THR A 223 -11.68 -6.02 0.37
CA THR A 223 -11.18 -6.32 1.73
C THR A 223 -10.06 -7.34 1.77
N TYR A 224 -10.10 -8.40 0.97
CA TYR A 224 -9.02 -9.40 0.86
C TYR A 224 -8.30 -9.26 -0.48
N PHE A 225 -9.05 -8.95 -1.53
CA PHE A 225 -8.57 -8.53 -2.85
C PHE A 225 -9.14 -7.16 -3.19
N TYR A 226 -8.52 -6.48 -4.16
CA TYR A 226 -9.03 -5.21 -4.66
C TYR A 226 -10.06 -5.40 -5.78
N LYS A 227 -11.01 -4.46 -5.92
CA LYS A 227 -11.94 -4.44 -7.06
C LYS A 227 -11.20 -4.38 -8.41
N ARG A 228 -10.14 -3.57 -8.46
CA ARG A 228 -9.30 -3.34 -9.66
C ARG A 228 -8.29 -4.45 -9.94
N ASP A 229 -8.12 -5.40 -9.02
CA ASP A 229 -7.09 -6.44 -9.13
C ASP A 229 -7.60 -7.77 -8.58
N HIS A 230 -7.82 -8.72 -9.50
CA HIS A 230 -8.32 -10.04 -9.16
C HIS A 230 -7.22 -11.04 -8.76
N THR A 231 -5.96 -10.62 -8.66
CA THR A 231 -4.80 -11.52 -8.44
C THR A 231 -4.04 -11.16 -7.18
N HIS A 232 -3.71 -9.89 -7.01
CA HIS A 232 -2.90 -9.45 -5.88
C HIS A 232 -3.78 -9.19 -4.66
N THR A 233 -3.40 -9.80 -3.56
CA THR A 233 -4.07 -9.64 -2.27
C THR A 233 -3.73 -8.28 -1.65
N SER A 234 -4.67 -7.78 -0.86
CA SER A 234 -4.37 -6.79 0.16
C SER A 234 -3.54 -7.38 1.32
N ALA A 235 -3.11 -6.54 2.26
CA ALA A 235 -2.48 -6.98 3.50
C ALA A 235 -3.30 -8.05 4.23
N LYS A 236 -4.63 -7.88 4.32
CA LYS A 236 -5.52 -8.84 4.99
C LYS A 236 -5.61 -10.17 4.24
N GLY A 237 -5.62 -10.13 2.91
CA GLY A 237 -5.58 -11.33 2.06
C GLY A 237 -4.25 -12.08 2.17
N ALA A 238 -3.14 -11.35 2.17
CA ALA A 238 -1.80 -11.91 2.33
C ALA A 238 -1.64 -12.56 3.72
N ALA A 239 -2.03 -11.87 4.79
CA ALA A 239 -2.01 -12.39 6.16
C ALA A 239 -2.86 -13.66 6.33
N MET A 240 -4.05 -13.71 5.71
CA MET A 240 -4.87 -14.93 5.69
C MET A 240 -4.14 -16.10 5.03
N ALA A 241 -3.53 -15.88 3.86
CA ALA A 241 -2.77 -16.93 3.19
C ALA A 241 -1.62 -17.45 4.08
N SER A 242 -0.88 -16.56 4.74
CA SER A 242 0.18 -16.95 5.69
C SER A 242 -0.36 -17.75 6.87
N GLN A 243 -1.50 -17.33 7.44
CA GLN A 243 -2.16 -18.05 8.53
C GLN A 243 -2.56 -19.47 8.10
N ILE A 244 -3.12 -19.63 6.89
CA ILE A 244 -3.48 -20.94 6.34
C ILE A 244 -2.23 -21.81 6.16
N ILE A 245 -1.14 -21.26 5.60
CA ILE A 245 0.12 -21.98 5.42
C ILE A 245 0.63 -22.50 6.77
N VAL A 246 0.70 -21.63 7.78
CA VAL A 246 1.17 -22.00 9.13
C VAL A 246 0.27 -23.05 9.76
N ASN A 247 -1.04 -22.93 9.63
CA ASN A 247 -1.99 -23.92 10.15
C ASN A 247 -1.81 -25.29 9.50
N GLU A 248 -1.48 -25.35 8.21
CA GLU A 248 -1.19 -26.61 7.53
C GLU A 248 0.17 -27.18 7.91
N LEU A 249 1.19 -26.33 8.08
CA LEU A 249 2.49 -26.77 8.57
C LEU A 249 2.41 -27.33 9.99
N LYS A 250 1.61 -26.72 10.87
CA LYS A 250 1.36 -27.20 12.24
C LYS A 250 0.75 -28.62 12.29
N LYS A 251 -0.02 -29.01 11.28
CA LYS A 251 -0.66 -30.34 11.18
C LYS A 251 0.32 -31.47 10.86
N LEU A 252 1.52 -31.16 10.39
CA LEU A 252 2.52 -32.18 10.07
C LEU A 252 3.09 -32.87 11.33
N ASN A 253 2.75 -32.38 12.52
CA ASN A 253 3.10 -32.93 13.84
C ASN A 253 4.57 -33.37 13.96
N ASN A 254 5.48 -32.54 13.45
CA ASN A 254 6.91 -32.82 13.41
C ASN A 254 7.70 -31.68 14.08
N SER A 255 9.03 -31.73 13.96
CA SER A 255 9.93 -30.76 14.60
C SER A 255 9.76 -29.31 14.14
N ILE A 256 9.00 -29.03 13.07
CA ILE A 256 8.71 -27.67 12.60
C ILE A 256 7.83 -26.89 13.59
N ASN A 257 6.98 -27.59 14.36
CA ASN A 257 6.00 -26.96 15.24
C ASN A 257 6.63 -26.09 16.33
N LYS A 258 7.86 -26.42 16.77
CA LYS A 258 8.61 -25.67 17.79
C LYS A 258 9.01 -24.25 17.36
N TYR A 259 8.88 -23.94 16.07
CA TYR A 259 9.20 -22.65 15.48
C TYR A 259 8.01 -21.72 15.33
N PHE A 260 6.77 -22.22 15.51
CA PHE A 260 5.59 -21.38 15.40
C PHE A 260 5.15 -20.87 16.76
N LEU A 261 4.68 -19.63 16.78
CA LEU A 261 4.01 -19.04 17.92
C LEU A 261 2.55 -19.52 18.00
N ASP A 262 2.01 -19.57 19.21
CA ASP A 262 0.59 -19.82 19.46
C ASP A 262 -0.14 -18.49 19.64
N ASP A 263 -1.41 -18.43 19.22
CA ASP A 263 -2.32 -17.28 19.38
C ASP A 263 -1.71 -15.90 19.01
N VAL A 264 -1.31 -15.77 17.75
CA VAL A 264 -0.69 -14.54 17.23
C VAL A 264 -1.75 -13.49 16.85
N ASP A 265 -1.63 -12.29 17.40
CA ASP A 265 -2.35 -11.11 16.89
C ASP A 265 -1.60 -10.51 15.69
N ILE A 266 -2.17 -10.64 14.50
CA ILE A 266 -1.50 -10.24 13.26
C ILE A 266 -1.62 -8.73 13.05
N SER A 267 -0.47 -8.07 13.08
CA SER A 267 -0.34 -6.66 12.77
C SER A 267 -0.42 -6.45 11.26
N LEU A 268 -1.44 -5.71 10.85
CA LEU A 268 -1.57 -5.20 9.48
C LEU A 268 -0.94 -3.82 9.36
N PRO A 269 -0.50 -3.40 8.15
CA PRO A 269 -0.01 -2.06 7.91
C PRO A 269 -1.01 -1.01 8.40
N LYS A 270 -0.54 -0.09 9.23
CA LYS A 270 -1.36 1.00 9.76
C LYS A 270 -1.79 1.90 8.60
N LYS A 271 -3.07 2.25 8.55
CA LYS A 271 -3.57 3.22 7.57
C LYS A 271 -3.08 4.63 7.91
N GLN A 272 -2.68 5.37 6.87
CA GLN A 272 -2.38 6.80 6.98
C GLN A 272 -3.69 7.60 7.01
N ASN A 273 -3.82 8.61 7.88
CA ASN A 273 -5.02 9.45 7.84
C ASN A 273 -4.82 10.66 6.93
N ILE A 274 -5.85 10.99 6.17
CA ILE A 274 -5.96 12.21 5.36
C ILE A 274 -7.11 13.03 5.94
N PHE A 275 -6.80 14.12 6.62
CA PHE A 275 -7.79 15.04 7.16
C PHE A 275 -8.14 16.10 6.12
N LEU A 276 -9.44 16.33 5.92
CA LEU A 276 -9.94 17.40 5.06
C LEU A 276 -10.48 18.52 5.95
N ILE A 277 -9.84 19.69 5.92
CA ILE A 277 -10.16 20.88 6.71
C ILE A 277 -10.54 22.00 5.74
N GLY A 278 -11.79 22.44 5.79
CA GLY A 278 -12.29 23.45 4.88
C GLY A 278 -13.73 23.87 5.10
N ASP A 279 -14.31 24.47 4.08
CA ASP A 279 -15.64 25.07 4.10
C ASP A 279 -16.71 24.20 3.38
N SER A 280 -17.81 24.82 2.94
CA SER A 280 -18.93 24.12 2.30
C SER A 280 -18.56 23.45 0.98
N THR A 281 -17.54 23.90 0.26
CA THR A 281 -17.14 23.26 -1.01
C THR A 281 -16.32 21.98 -0.80
N MET A 282 -15.95 21.68 0.44
CA MET A 282 -15.28 20.43 0.85
C MET A 282 -16.16 19.57 1.77
N ALA A 283 -17.04 20.18 2.58
CA ALA A 283 -17.82 19.51 3.61
C ALA A 283 -18.95 18.61 3.08
N ASN A 284 -19.34 17.63 3.90
CA ASN A 284 -20.67 17.04 3.82
C ASN A 284 -21.69 18.00 4.44
N ASN A 285 -22.48 18.70 3.62
CA ASN A 285 -23.48 19.66 4.10
C ASN A 285 -24.85 19.03 4.36
N GLY A 286 -25.03 17.72 4.16
CA GLY A 286 -26.34 17.05 4.28
C GLY A 286 -27.38 17.57 3.27
N ASN A 287 -26.94 18.12 2.14
CA ASN A 287 -27.78 18.72 1.13
C ASN A 287 -27.26 18.31 -0.26
N GLU A 288 -28.11 17.65 -1.05
CA GLU A 288 -27.79 17.16 -2.40
C GLU A 288 -27.42 18.28 -3.38
N ASN A 289 -27.92 19.50 -3.14
CA ASN A 289 -27.63 20.69 -3.94
C ASN A 289 -26.41 21.47 -3.42
N ALA A 290 -25.71 20.95 -2.41
CA ALA A 290 -24.49 21.50 -1.86
C ALA A 290 -23.58 20.39 -1.31
N VAL A 291 -23.03 19.58 -2.21
CA VAL A 291 -22.07 18.53 -1.89
C VAL A 291 -20.66 19.08 -2.06
N GLY A 292 -19.83 19.01 -1.01
CA GLY A 292 -18.43 19.36 -1.10
C GLY A 292 -17.59 18.21 -1.68
N TRP A 293 -16.48 18.54 -2.35
CA TRP A 293 -15.61 17.57 -3.02
C TRP A 293 -15.00 16.53 -2.06
N GLY A 294 -14.87 16.86 -0.78
CA GLY A 294 -14.38 15.93 0.24
C GLY A 294 -15.33 14.76 0.52
N VAL A 295 -16.58 14.81 0.03
CA VAL A 295 -17.54 13.70 0.13
C VAL A 295 -17.21 12.56 -0.83
N PRO A 296 -17.07 12.78 -2.16
CA PRO A 296 -16.68 11.74 -3.10
C PRO A 296 -15.16 11.46 -3.12
N PHE A 297 -14.31 12.28 -2.51
CA PHE A 297 -12.86 12.07 -2.51
C PHE A 297 -12.38 10.66 -2.09
N PRO A 298 -12.97 9.99 -1.08
CA PRO A 298 -12.59 8.63 -0.71
C PRO A 298 -12.74 7.59 -1.83
N GLU A 299 -13.60 7.84 -2.83
CA GLU A 299 -13.78 6.94 -3.99
C GLU A 299 -12.51 6.86 -4.85
N PHE A 300 -11.70 7.91 -4.83
CA PHE A 300 -10.41 7.98 -5.52
C PHE A 300 -9.23 7.54 -4.64
N CYS A 301 -9.49 6.94 -3.48
CA CYS A 301 -8.48 6.55 -2.51
C CYS A 301 -8.51 5.04 -2.25
N ASP A 302 -7.35 4.47 -1.96
CA ASP A 302 -7.21 3.15 -1.37
C ASP A 302 -7.62 3.19 0.09
N THR A 303 -8.91 3.01 0.35
CA THR A 303 -9.44 3.01 1.71
C THR A 303 -8.94 1.83 2.56
N MET A 304 -8.18 0.89 1.99
CA MET A 304 -7.47 -0.15 2.73
C MET A 304 -6.11 0.33 3.26
N GLN A 305 -5.55 1.39 2.68
CA GLN A 305 -4.28 1.99 3.09
C GLN A 305 -4.44 3.37 3.73
N VAL A 306 -5.54 4.08 3.46
CA VAL A 306 -5.80 5.39 4.05
C VAL A 306 -7.18 5.49 4.67
N ASN A 307 -7.30 6.35 5.68
CA ASN A 307 -8.59 6.83 6.16
C ASN A 307 -8.75 8.28 5.71
N VAL A 308 -9.82 8.59 4.97
CA VAL A 308 -10.16 9.97 4.64
C VAL A 308 -11.15 10.50 5.67
N ILE A 309 -10.74 11.52 6.41
CA ILE A 309 -11.49 12.06 7.55
C ILE A 309 -11.89 13.51 7.21
N ASN A 310 -13.12 13.66 6.71
CA ASN A 310 -13.65 14.97 6.36
C ASN A 310 -14.16 15.72 7.60
N LYS A 311 -13.39 16.72 8.04
CA LYS A 311 -13.73 17.62 9.17
C LYS A 311 -14.15 19.01 8.68
N ALA A 312 -14.31 19.22 7.37
CA ALA A 312 -14.76 20.47 6.81
C ALA A 312 -16.19 20.79 7.25
N ARG A 313 -16.50 22.08 7.38
CA ARG A 313 -17.79 22.54 7.89
C ARG A 313 -18.36 23.67 7.03
N GLY A 314 -19.58 23.45 6.54
CA GLY A 314 -20.29 24.42 5.72
C GLY A 314 -20.38 25.81 6.34
N GLY A 315 -20.09 26.82 5.53
CA GLY A 315 -20.18 28.23 5.91
C GLY A 315 -19.10 28.73 6.87
N ARG A 316 -18.01 27.99 7.08
CA ARG A 316 -16.89 28.45 7.89
C ARG A 316 -15.80 29.08 7.03
N SER A 317 -15.14 30.07 7.61
CA SER A 317 -13.89 30.69 7.18
C SER A 317 -12.76 30.19 8.07
N THR A 318 -11.50 30.52 7.74
CA THR A 318 -10.36 30.22 8.64
C THR A 318 -10.60 30.77 10.06
N ARG A 319 -11.09 32.01 10.15
CA ARG A 319 -11.50 32.70 11.39
C ARG A 319 -12.53 31.90 12.16
N THR A 320 -13.69 31.65 11.56
CA THR A 320 -14.84 31.03 12.27
C THR A 320 -14.58 29.57 12.59
N PHE A 321 -13.79 28.86 11.78
CA PHE A 321 -13.37 27.49 12.08
C PHE A 321 -12.50 27.42 13.35
N ILE A 322 -11.64 28.41 13.57
CA ILE A 322 -10.84 28.51 14.80
C ILE A 322 -11.70 29.00 15.97
N TYR A 323 -12.46 30.08 15.78
CA TYR A 323 -13.30 30.69 16.81
C TYR A 323 -14.30 29.68 17.42
N GLU A 324 -14.95 28.88 16.59
CA GLU A 324 -15.93 27.88 17.02
C GLU A 324 -15.28 26.61 17.61
N GLY A 325 -13.96 26.57 17.76
CA GLY A 325 -13.23 25.44 18.33
C GLY A 325 -13.11 24.22 17.40
N LEU A 326 -13.58 24.30 16.14
CA LEU A 326 -13.50 23.20 15.18
C LEU A 326 -12.04 22.83 14.88
N TRP A 327 -11.15 23.83 14.76
CA TRP A 327 -9.71 23.59 14.60
C TRP A 327 -9.12 22.86 15.81
N ASN A 328 -9.43 23.32 17.02
CA ASN A 328 -8.91 22.71 18.25
C ASN A 328 -9.43 21.29 18.45
N ASN A 329 -10.63 20.98 17.97
CA ASN A 329 -11.16 19.61 17.99
C ASN A 329 -10.51 18.72 16.93
N ALA A 330 -10.32 19.22 15.70
CA ALA A 330 -9.68 18.44 14.64
C ALA A 330 -8.22 18.11 14.98
N LYS A 331 -7.43 19.09 15.43
CA LYS A 331 -5.99 18.92 15.63
C LYS A 331 -5.59 17.97 16.77
N LYS A 332 -6.53 17.61 17.66
CA LYS A 332 -6.31 16.58 18.69
C LYS A 332 -6.15 15.18 18.08
N ASP A 333 -6.72 14.97 16.89
CA ASP A 333 -6.70 13.67 16.22
C ASP A 333 -5.45 13.48 15.35
N PHE A 334 -4.70 14.56 15.08
CA PHE A 334 -3.53 14.52 14.19
C PHE A 334 -2.35 13.80 14.85
N LYS A 335 -1.67 12.96 14.08
CA LYS A 335 -0.50 12.20 14.51
C LYS A 335 0.61 12.30 13.47
N GLU A 336 1.81 11.89 13.87
CA GLU A 336 2.94 11.78 12.96
C GLU A 336 2.60 10.88 11.76
N GLY A 337 2.94 11.37 10.57
CA GLY A 337 2.66 10.71 9.30
C GLY A 337 1.27 10.98 8.71
N ASP A 338 0.35 11.64 9.41
CA ASP A 338 -0.94 12.06 8.83
C ASP A 338 -0.76 13.21 7.83
N ILE A 339 -1.71 13.37 6.90
CA ILE A 339 -1.76 14.47 5.93
C ILE A 339 -3.00 15.32 6.23
N VAL A 340 -2.84 16.65 6.25
CA VAL A 340 -3.93 17.59 6.51
C VAL A 340 -4.09 18.55 5.34
N PHE A 341 -5.16 18.36 4.56
CA PHE A 341 -5.54 19.25 3.48
C PHE A 341 -6.32 20.43 4.04
N ILE A 342 -5.85 21.64 3.79
CA ILE A 342 -6.44 22.89 4.30
C ILE A 342 -6.90 23.74 3.11
N GLN A 343 -8.20 24.00 3.01
CA GLN A 343 -8.80 24.79 1.91
C GLN A 343 -9.86 25.76 2.44
N PHE A 344 -9.62 27.07 2.31
CA PHE A 344 -10.55 28.13 2.71
C PHE A 344 -10.46 29.34 1.75
N GLY A 345 -11.29 30.36 2.00
CA GLY A 345 -11.26 31.63 1.25
C GLY A 345 -12.65 32.12 0.83
N HIS A 346 -13.63 31.22 0.61
CA HIS A 346 -14.96 31.65 0.16
C HIS A 346 -15.69 32.48 1.21
N ASN A 347 -15.67 32.02 2.47
CA ASN A 347 -16.32 32.68 3.60
C ASN A 347 -15.45 33.78 4.24
N ASP A 348 -14.13 33.67 4.10
CA ASP A 348 -13.14 34.67 4.53
C ASP A 348 -13.32 36.01 3.78
N ALA A 349 -13.83 35.95 2.55
CA ALA A 349 -14.27 37.12 1.75
C ALA A 349 -15.59 37.75 2.21
N GLY A 350 -16.22 37.21 3.25
CA GLY A 350 -17.44 37.75 3.81
C GLY A 350 -17.21 39.04 4.60
N ASN A 351 -18.31 39.65 5.05
CA ASN A 351 -18.24 40.80 5.94
C ASN A 351 -17.68 40.38 7.31
N ILE A 352 -16.86 41.27 7.89
CA ILE A 352 -16.18 41.05 9.17
C ILE A 352 -17.12 41.28 10.35
N ASP A 353 -18.01 42.26 10.22
CA ASP A 353 -18.85 42.87 11.28
C ASP A 353 -20.36 42.73 11.03
N LYS A 354 -20.77 42.03 9.96
CA LYS A 354 -22.19 41.69 9.72
C LYS A 354 -22.53 40.30 10.22
N THR A 355 -23.82 40.10 10.45
CA THR A 355 -24.43 38.84 10.87
C THR A 355 -23.81 37.64 10.14
N LYS A 356 -23.36 36.63 10.91
CA LYS A 356 -22.52 35.47 10.56
C LYS A 356 -21.01 35.63 10.84
N PHE A 357 -20.46 36.85 10.89
CA PHE A 357 -19.08 37.14 11.32
C PHE A 357 -17.99 36.28 10.65
N ARG A 358 -18.15 36.02 9.34
CA ARG A 358 -17.27 35.08 8.62
C ARG A 358 -15.98 35.73 8.13
N GLY A 359 -16.02 37.01 7.80
CA GLY A 359 -14.89 37.70 7.19
C GLY A 359 -13.63 37.66 8.06
N SER A 360 -12.48 37.52 7.41
CA SER A 360 -11.16 37.79 7.99
C SER A 360 -10.61 39.09 7.40
N LEU A 361 -9.57 39.67 8.02
CA LEU A 361 -8.81 40.73 7.36
C LEU A 361 -8.11 40.17 6.11
N GLN A 362 -7.87 41.02 5.13
CA GLN A 362 -7.24 40.66 3.87
C GLN A 362 -5.71 40.55 4.03
N GLY A 363 -5.06 39.77 3.16
CA GLY A 363 -3.62 39.62 3.14
C GLY A 363 -3.06 38.54 4.07
N ILE A 364 -1.73 38.57 4.23
CA ILE A 364 -0.95 37.56 4.96
C ILE A 364 -0.17 38.14 6.15
N GLY A 365 -0.37 39.43 6.45
CA GLY A 365 0.32 40.13 7.52
C GLY A 365 -0.26 39.82 8.90
N ASN A 366 0.20 40.57 9.91
CA ASN A 366 -0.19 40.39 11.31
C ASN A 366 -1.23 41.43 11.78
N GLU A 367 -1.86 42.13 10.85
CA GLU A 367 -2.88 43.13 11.13
C GLU A 367 -4.04 42.52 11.92
N THR A 368 -4.61 43.33 12.82
CA THR A 368 -5.74 42.93 13.64
C THR A 368 -6.81 44.01 13.68
N LEU A 369 -8.04 43.60 13.95
CA LEU A 369 -9.19 44.49 14.13
C LEU A 369 -10.05 43.96 15.28
N GLN A 370 -10.42 44.84 16.22
CA GLN A 370 -11.40 44.51 17.25
C GLN A 370 -12.81 44.61 16.66
N VAL A 371 -13.61 43.56 16.81
CA VAL A 371 -14.96 43.47 16.26
C VAL A 371 -15.92 43.07 17.36
N GLN A 372 -16.98 43.85 17.55
CA GLN A 372 -18.07 43.47 18.43
C GLN A 372 -18.87 42.33 17.79
N ARG A 373 -18.85 41.17 18.44
CA ARG A 373 -19.63 39.98 18.06
C ARG A 373 -20.59 39.65 19.19
N ASP A 374 -21.85 39.98 18.96
CA ASP A 374 -22.89 39.90 19.99
C ASP A 374 -22.47 40.69 21.24
N SER A 375 -22.24 40.03 22.38
CA SER A 375 -21.79 40.67 23.62
C SER A 375 -20.28 40.57 23.86
N ILE A 376 -19.49 40.04 22.92
CA ILE A 376 -18.07 39.77 23.07
C ILE A 376 -17.27 40.60 22.07
N VAL A 377 -16.13 41.17 22.51
CA VAL A 377 -15.15 41.77 21.60
C VAL A 377 -14.20 40.68 21.10
N GLU A 378 -14.18 40.44 19.80
CA GLU A 378 -13.29 39.47 19.13
C GLU A 378 -12.14 40.21 18.44
N THR A 379 -10.90 39.76 18.65
CA THR A 379 -9.75 40.17 17.84
C THR A 379 -9.68 39.35 16.55
N VAL A 380 -9.91 40.03 15.42
CA VAL A 380 -9.89 39.44 14.09
C VAL A 380 -8.52 39.62 13.46
N HIS A 381 -7.97 38.54 12.90
CA HIS A 381 -6.69 38.55 12.19
C HIS A 381 -6.86 38.48 10.67
N THR A 382 -5.75 38.59 9.94
CA THR A 382 -5.71 38.34 8.49
C THR A 382 -5.96 36.87 8.14
N PHE A 383 -6.38 36.64 6.90
CA PHE A 383 -6.50 35.30 6.33
C PHE A 383 -5.20 34.50 6.49
N GLY A 384 -4.06 35.10 6.12
CA GLY A 384 -2.79 34.40 6.20
C GLY A 384 -2.34 34.13 7.62
N TRP A 385 -2.67 34.98 8.60
CA TRP A 385 -2.39 34.68 10.01
C TRP A 385 -3.09 33.41 10.49
N TYR A 386 -4.39 33.27 10.19
CA TYR A 386 -5.14 32.06 10.57
C TYR A 386 -4.61 30.82 9.86
N LEU A 387 -4.29 30.93 8.57
CA LEU A 387 -3.75 29.82 7.80
C LEU A 387 -2.35 29.40 8.29
N THR A 388 -1.46 30.35 8.57
CA THR A 388 -0.15 30.10 9.21
C THR A 388 -0.33 29.34 10.53
N LYS A 389 -1.28 29.76 11.38
CA LYS A 389 -1.57 29.05 12.64
C LYS A 389 -1.97 27.59 12.40
N MET A 390 -2.84 27.32 11.44
CA MET A 390 -3.26 25.95 11.12
C MET A 390 -2.10 25.10 10.61
N ILE A 391 -1.24 25.66 9.76
CA ILE A 391 -0.04 24.97 9.24
C ILE A 391 0.93 24.64 10.37
N GLN A 392 1.24 25.60 11.23
CA GLN A 392 2.19 25.42 12.32
C GLN A 392 1.68 24.40 13.36
N ASP A 393 0.40 24.47 13.72
CA ASP A 393 -0.24 23.49 14.60
C ASP A 393 -0.18 22.07 13.99
N THR A 394 -0.35 21.94 12.67
CA THR A 394 -0.23 20.66 11.94
C THR A 394 1.21 20.14 11.96
N LYS A 395 2.19 20.98 11.68
CA LYS A 395 3.62 20.60 11.74
C LYS A 395 4.01 20.14 13.14
N LYS A 396 3.50 20.82 14.17
CA LYS A 396 3.78 20.48 15.57
C LYS A 396 3.27 19.09 15.97
N SER A 397 2.22 18.55 15.32
CA SER A 397 1.76 17.18 15.54
C SER A 397 2.54 16.13 14.74
N GLY A 398 3.54 16.53 13.94
CA GLY A 398 4.26 15.64 13.02
C GLY A 398 3.48 15.29 11.75
N ALA A 399 2.33 15.94 11.52
CA ALA A 399 1.54 15.76 10.31
C ALA A 399 2.04 16.69 9.19
N LEU A 400 1.78 16.32 7.94
CA LEU A 400 2.08 17.11 6.75
C LEU A 400 0.91 18.04 6.42
N PRO A 401 1.02 19.36 6.61
CA PRO A 401 0.05 20.28 6.03
C PRO A 401 0.20 20.30 4.50
N VAL A 402 -0.92 20.43 3.81
CA VAL A 402 -0.98 20.73 2.37
C VAL A 402 -2.07 21.77 2.17
N VAL A 403 -1.68 22.93 1.66
CA VAL A 403 -2.59 24.04 1.41
C VAL A 403 -3.17 23.93 0.01
N LEU A 404 -4.50 23.98 -0.10
CA LEU A 404 -5.21 23.99 -1.37
C LEU A 404 -5.78 25.39 -1.60
N SER A 405 -5.70 25.91 -2.84
CA SER A 405 -6.51 27.06 -3.20
C SER A 405 -8.00 26.74 -3.12
N LEU A 406 -8.83 27.76 -2.84
CA LEU A 406 -10.28 27.61 -2.95
C LEU A 406 -10.69 27.12 -4.34
N THR A 407 -11.79 26.37 -4.40
CA THR A 407 -12.40 25.94 -5.65
C THR A 407 -12.92 27.14 -6.47
N PRO A 408 -12.90 27.08 -7.81
CA PRO A 408 -13.48 28.15 -8.62
C PRO A 408 -15.00 28.12 -8.53
N ARG A 409 -15.62 29.27 -8.77
CA ARG A 409 -17.08 29.41 -8.85
C ARG A 409 -17.55 29.30 -10.29
N ASN A 410 -18.85 29.07 -10.48
CA ASN A 410 -19.47 29.19 -11.81
C ASN A 410 -19.70 30.66 -12.19
N GLU A 411 -18.63 31.45 -12.21
CA GLU A 411 -18.60 32.87 -12.54
C GLU A 411 -17.65 33.07 -13.73
N TRP A 412 -18.15 33.67 -14.81
CA TRP A 412 -17.45 33.73 -16.10
C TRP A 412 -17.35 35.17 -16.65
N PRO A 413 -16.70 36.11 -15.94
CA PRO A 413 -16.51 37.45 -16.46
C PRO A 413 -15.72 37.38 -17.78
N ASN A 414 -16.23 38.05 -18.82
CA ASN A 414 -15.62 38.07 -20.14
C ASN A 414 -15.36 36.67 -20.74
N GLY A 415 -16.17 35.66 -20.38
CA GLY A 415 -16.10 34.31 -20.94
C GLY A 415 -14.99 33.42 -20.38
N THR A 416 -14.32 33.82 -19.30
CA THR A 416 -13.29 33.01 -18.61
C THR A 416 -13.65 32.79 -17.14
N VAL A 417 -13.29 31.63 -16.59
CA VAL A 417 -13.59 31.26 -15.18
C VAL A 417 -12.86 32.19 -14.20
N GLU A 418 -13.61 32.85 -13.32
CA GLU A 418 -13.08 33.67 -12.22
C GLU A 418 -12.40 32.78 -11.17
N GLN A 419 -11.21 33.18 -10.71
CA GLN A 419 -10.33 32.34 -9.89
C GLN A 419 -9.75 33.04 -8.65
N ARG A 420 -10.13 34.30 -8.37
CA ARG A 420 -9.60 35.13 -7.27
C ARG A 420 -8.08 35.15 -7.17
N LYS A 421 -7.40 35.16 -8.33
CA LYS A 421 -5.93 35.00 -8.43
C LYS A 421 -5.16 36.04 -7.63
N GLU A 422 -5.68 37.26 -7.51
CA GLU A 422 -5.00 38.36 -6.80
C GLU A 422 -5.28 38.41 -5.29
N THR A 423 -6.12 37.52 -4.76
CA THR A 423 -6.49 37.53 -3.33
C THR A 423 -6.27 36.16 -2.67
N TYR A 424 -7.33 35.45 -2.28
CA TYR A 424 -7.25 34.25 -1.45
C TYR A 424 -6.45 33.10 -2.06
N VAL A 425 -6.42 32.98 -3.39
CA VAL A 425 -5.55 32.00 -4.08
C VAL A 425 -4.07 32.38 -3.91
N LYS A 426 -3.74 33.64 -4.21
CA LYS A 426 -2.39 34.18 -3.99
C LYS A 426 -1.95 34.08 -2.53
N TRP A 427 -2.78 34.53 -1.60
CA TRP A 427 -2.44 34.52 -0.16
C TRP A 427 -2.27 33.10 0.38
N ALA A 428 -3.09 32.13 -0.06
CA ALA A 428 -2.90 30.73 0.33
C ALA A 428 -1.56 30.19 -0.16
N LYS A 429 -1.18 30.51 -1.42
CA LYS A 429 0.12 30.15 -1.99
C LYS A 429 1.29 30.81 -1.24
N GLU A 430 1.23 32.12 -1.03
CA GLU A 430 2.29 32.88 -0.34
C GLU A 430 2.51 32.38 1.09
N VAL A 431 1.44 32.05 1.81
CA VAL A 431 1.52 31.45 3.15
C VAL A 431 2.16 30.06 3.09
N ALA A 432 1.75 29.22 2.14
CA ALA A 432 2.33 27.89 1.98
C ALA A 432 3.84 27.95 1.68
N GLU A 433 4.26 28.86 0.80
CA GLU A 433 5.66 29.11 0.47
C GLU A 433 6.45 29.62 1.69
N LYS A 434 5.90 30.63 2.39
CA LYS A 434 6.50 31.20 3.60
C LYS A 434 6.69 30.16 4.69
N GLU A 435 5.67 29.34 4.93
CA GLU A 435 5.72 28.27 5.92
C GLU A 435 6.47 27.03 5.40
N LYS A 436 6.96 27.00 4.15
CA LYS A 436 7.64 25.85 3.53
C LYS A 436 6.79 24.59 3.63
N THR A 437 5.60 24.63 3.04
CA THR A 437 4.68 23.51 2.93
C THR A 437 4.16 23.40 1.50
N ILE A 438 3.48 22.30 1.19
CA ILE A 438 3.02 22.00 -0.16
C ILE A 438 1.78 22.85 -0.46
N TYR A 439 1.76 23.45 -1.65
CA TYR A 439 0.60 24.15 -2.19
C TYR A 439 0.07 23.43 -3.42
N ILE A 440 -1.25 23.25 -3.49
CA ILE A 440 -1.96 22.72 -4.67
C ILE A 440 -2.92 23.78 -5.20
N ASP A 441 -2.73 24.16 -6.45
CA ASP A 441 -3.65 25.08 -7.13
C ASP A 441 -4.86 24.35 -7.71
N VAL A 442 -5.83 24.07 -6.83
CA VAL A 442 -7.12 23.47 -7.20
C VAL A 442 -7.91 24.44 -8.08
N SER A 443 -7.89 25.74 -7.77
CA SER A 443 -8.55 26.79 -8.55
C SER A 443 -8.17 26.73 -10.03
N ASP A 444 -6.87 26.79 -10.33
CA ASP A 444 -6.37 26.79 -11.72
C ASP A 444 -6.65 25.45 -12.42
N SER A 445 -6.45 24.34 -11.72
CA SER A 445 -6.65 23.00 -12.28
C SER A 445 -8.11 22.72 -12.64
N VAL A 446 -9.05 23.10 -11.78
CA VAL A 446 -10.48 22.94 -12.03
C VAL A 446 -10.96 23.94 -13.07
N ALA A 447 -10.50 25.20 -13.01
CA ALA A 447 -10.89 26.24 -13.96
C ALA A 447 -10.49 25.91 -15.41
N LYS A 448 -9.30 25.32 -15.62
CA LYS A 448 -8.86 24.84 -16.95
C LYS A 448 -9.83 23.80 -17.52
N LYS A 449 -10.21 22.80 -16.72
CA LYS A 449 -11.17 21.79 -17.18
C LYS A 449 -12.59 22.33 -17.35
N TYR A 450 -13.00 23.29 -16.53
CA TYR A 450 -14.25 24.01 -16.75
C TYR A 450 -14.22 24.74 -18.10
N GLN A 451 -13.12 25.42 -18.42
CA GLN A 451 -12.94 26.09 -19.71
C GLN A 451 -13.07 25.14 -20.90
N GLU A 452 -12.54 23.92 -20.79
CA GLU A 452 -12.67 22.85 -21.80
C GLU A 452 -14.11 22.34 -21.95
N LEU A 453 -14.84 22.18 -20.83
CA LEU A 453 -16.24 21.74 -20.84
C LEU A 453 -17.19 22.82 -21.39
N GLY A 454 -16.88 24.09 -21.12
CA GLY A 454 -17.72 25.23 -21.45
C GLY A 454 -18.79 25.52 -20.39
N LYS A 455 -19.17 26.80 -20.32
CA LYS A 455 -20.08 27.37 -19.32
C LYS A 455 -21.40 26.62 -19.16
N GLU A 456 -22.04 26.22 -20.26
CA GLU A 456 -23.34 25.56 -20.22
C GLU A 456 -23.29 24.21 -19.52
N LYS A 457 -22.27 23.37 -19.81
CA LYS A 457 -22.09 22.09 -19.12
C LYS A 457 -21.71 22.27 -17.65
N VAL A 458 -20.87 23.27 -17.36
CA VAL A 458 -20.44 23.56 -15.98
C VAL A 458 -21.62 24.02 -15.13
N LYS A 459 -22.63 24.69 -15.71
CA LYS A 459 -23.83 25.12 -14.99
C LYS A 459 -24.54 23.96 -14.28
N ASP A 460 -24.59 22.78 -14.89
CA ASP A 460 -25.23 21.58 -14.32
C ASP A 460 -24.52 21.07 -13.06
N PHE A 461 -23.26 21.45 -12.84
CA PHE A 461 -22.54 21.13 -11.61
C PHE A 461 -23.01 21.95 -10.42
N PHE A 462 -23.70 23.07 -10.63
CA PHE A 462 -24.06 24.08 -9.63
C PHE A 462 -25.59 24.26 -9.55
N PRO A 463 -26.32 23.31 -8.94
CA PRO A 463 -27.79 23.25 -9.01
C PRO A 463 -28.50 24.36 -8.23
N LYS A 464 -27.81 25.04 -7.31
CA LYS A 464 -28.40 26.04 -6.41
C LYS A 464 -27.86 27.45 -6.60
N ASP A 465 -26.54 27.60 -6.61
CA ASP A 465 -25.86 28.88 -6.69
C ASP A 465 -24.47 28.71 -7.33
N HIS A 466 -23.76 29.81 -7.60
CA HIS A 466 -22.46 29.77 -8.28
C HIS A 466 -21.30 29.19 -7.44
N THR A 467 -21.52 28.84 -6.17
CA THR A 467 -20.46 28.36 -5.26
C THR A 467 -20.61 26.89 -4.91
N HIS A 468 -21.83 26.42 -4.69
CA HIS A 468 -22.10 25.08 -4.18
C HIS A 468 -22.41 24.12 -5.32
N THR A 469 -21.61 23.06 -5.42
CA THR A 469 -21.82 21.99 -6.39
C THR A 469 -22.85 20.98 -5.92
N GLY A 470 -23.52 20.30 -6.84
CA GLY A 470 -24.16 19.01 -6.59
C GLY A 470 -23.12 17.86 -6.60
N LEU A 471 -23.56 16.61 -6.46
CA LEU A 471 -22.66 15.45 -6.42
C LEU A 471 -21.73 15.39 -7.66
N ASN A 472 -22.26 15.58 -8.87
CA ASN A 472 -21.46 15.52 -10.09
C ASN A 472 -20.32 16.55 -10.11
N GLY A 473 -20.59 17.80 -9.68
CA GLY A 473 -19.57 18.85 -9.59
C GLY A 473 -18.54 18.58 -8.48
N ALA A 474 -19.00 18.03 -7.35
CA ALA A 474 -18.13 17.61 -6.25
C ALA A 474 -17.19 16.48 -6.68
N THR A 475 -17.72 15.45 -7.36
CA THR A 475 -16.96 14.31 -7.88
C THR A 475 -15.98 14.76 -8.96
N PHE A 476 -16.37 15.70 -9.82
CA PHE A 476 -15.48 16.28 -10.82
C PHE A 476 -14.27 16.98 -10.17
N THR A 477 -14.51 17.78 -9.13
CA THR A 477 -13.45 18.46 -8.37
C THR A 477 -12.57 17.44 -7.64
N ALA A 478 -13.16 16.47 -6.96
CA ALA A 478 -12.45 15.42 -6.24
C ALA A 478 -11.56 14.58 -7.17
N LYS A 479 -12.06 14.20 -8.35
CA LYS A 479 -11.29 13.51 -9.40
C LYS A 479 -10.11 14.37 -9.86
N THR A 480 -10.33 15.66 -10.08
CA THR A 480 -9.25 16.58 -10.51
C THR A 480 -8.16 16.70 -9.44
N ILE A 481 -8.53 16.77 -8.16
CA ILE A 481 -7.57 16.74 -7.05
C ILE A 481 -6.83 15.39 -7.04
N ALA A 482 -7.54 14.27 -7.16
CA ALA A 482 -6.93 12.95 -7.23
C ALA A 482 -5.91 12.83 -8.38
N GLU A 483 -6.21 13.38 -9.57
CA GLU A 483 -5.27 13.39 -10.70
C GLU A 483 -3.97 14.17 -10.39
N ILE A 484 -4.07 15.28 -9.66
CA ILE A 484 -2.90 16.04 -9.20
C ILE A 484 -2.09 15.20 -8.23
N LEU A 485 -2.76 14.61 -7.23
CA LEU A 485 -2.11 13.78 -6.20
C LEU A 485 -1.45 12.53 -6.80
N LYS A 486 -2.05 11.92 -7.83
CA LYS A 486 -1.49 10.77 -8.54
C LYS A 486 -0.17 11.10 -9.24
N LYS A 487 0.00 12.35 -9.68
CA LYS A 487 1.21 12.86 -10.36
C LYS A 487 2.25 13.39 -9.37
N SER A 488 1.85 13.76 -8.15
CA SER A 488 2.75 14.29 -7.12
C SER A 488 3.59 13.19 -6.47
N LYS A 489 4.91 13.38 -6.46
CA LYS A 489 5.85 12.54 -5.70
C LYS A 489 6.03 13.04 -4.26
N GLU A 490 5.81 14.33 -4.01
CA GLU A 490 6.13 15.00 -2.75
C GLU A 490 5.13 14.69 -1.64
N ILE A 491 3.86 14.41 -1.99
CA ILE A 491 2.78 14.20 -1.01
C ILE A 491 2.73 12.73 -0.55
N GLY A 492 3.41 11.80 -1.25
CA GLY A 492 3.42 10.38 -0.90
C GLY A 492 2.13 9.61 -1.22
N LEU A 493 1.13 10.24 -1.83
CA LEU A 493 -0.19 9.62 -2.06
C LEU A 493 -0.31 8.86 -3.41
N ARG A 494 0.71 8.88 -4.27
CA ARG A 494 0.62 8.25 -5.62
C ARG A 494 0.21 6.77 -5.57
N GLY A 495 0.70 6.02 -4.57
CA GLY A 495 0.40 4.60 -4.40
C GLY A 495 -1.02 4.32 -3.92
N VAL A 496 -1.68 5.31 -3.31
CA VAL A 496 -3.02 5.14 -2.70
C VAL A 496 -4.12 5.87 -3.46
N ILE A 497 -3.81 6.61 -4.52
CA ILE A 497 -4.83 7.28 -5.35
C ILE A 497 -5.22 6.41 -6.56
N TYR A 498 -6.52 6.31 -6.84
CA TYR A 498 -7.12 5.61 -7.99
C TYR A 498 -8.03 6.54 -8.78
N LEU A 499 -8.04 6.39 -10.10
CA LEU A 499 -8.76 7.28 -11.02
C LEU A 499 -9.79 6.53 -11.89
N ASP A 500 -9.84 5.21 -11.75
CA ASP A 500 -10.56 4.26 -12.60
C ASP A 500 -11.62 3.50 -11.81
#